data_AF-A0A1A7YME6-F1
#
_entry.id   AF-A0A1A7YME6-F1
#
_cell.length_a   1.000
_cell.length_b   1.000
_cell.length_c   1.000
_cell.angle_alpha   90.00
_cell.angle_beta   90.00
_cell.angle_gamma   90.00
#
_symmetry.space_group_name_H-M   'P 1'
#
loop_
_entity.id
_entity.type
_entity.pdbx_description
1 polymer ?
#
loop_
_entity_poly.entity_id
_entity_poly.type
_entity_poly.pdbx_seq_one_letter_code
_entity_poly.pdbx_strand_id
1 'polypeptide(L)'
;CGEETTRSLVSSQVSAQVCLSQVEALLSCCHSNSPFSCLPPGSDNDLSHVCTEALLKTLELMSKLRQQVENMETSFYRMLQDQRMVTPLSLALTSHHRERVQTGLALLLEATPLPDFP
;
A
#
# COMPACT_ATOMS: atom_id res chain seq x y z
N CYS A 1 -12.21 7.15 -7.43
CA CYS A 1 -11.53 8.47 -7.50
C CYS A 1 -10.83 8.72 -8.85
N GLY A 2 -11.40 8.29 -9.98
CA GLY A 2 -10.88 8.65 -11.31
C GLY A 2 -11.42 10.00 -11.80
N GLU A 3 -12.62 10.35 -11.36
CA GLU A 3 -13.28 11.63 -11.63
C GLU A 3 -13.11 12.60 -10.46
N GLU A 4 -13.00 13.90 -10.76
CA GLU A 4 -12.81 14.96 -9.76
C GLU A 4 -13.95 15.04 -8.75
N THR A 5 -15.19 14.93 -9.21
CA THR A 5 -16.39 14.96 -8.35
C THR A 5 -16.38 13.84 -7.32
N THR A 6 -16.11 12.61 -7.76
CA THR A 6 -15.97 11.46 -6.87
C THR A 6 -14.79 11.64 -5.92
N ARG A 7 -13.66 12.18 -6.41
CA ARG A 7 -12.47 12.40 -5.61
C ARG A 7 -12.72 13.41 -4.48
N SER A 8 -13.38 14.53 -4.80
CA SER A 8 -13.79 15.57 -3.84
C SER A 8 -14.78 15.04 -2.80
N LEU A 9 -15.74 14.21 -3.21
CA LEU A 9 -16.67 13.57 -2.26
C LEU A 9 -15.92 12.67 -1.28
N VAL A 10 -15.02 11.82 -1.78
CA VAL A 10 -14.28 10.88 -0.93
C VAL A 10 -13.29 11.61 0.00
N SER A 11 -12.60 12.66 -0.47
CA SER A 11 -11.67 13.43 0.37
C SER A 11 -12.37 14.12 1.54
N SER A 12 -13.67 14.43 1.44
CA SER A 12 -14.45 14.95 2.57
C SER A 12 -14.76 13.90 3.65
N GLN A 13 -14.67 12.61 3.33
CA GLN A 13 -15.07 11.50 4.21
C GLN A 13 -13.88 10.72 4.78
N VAL A 14 -12.71 10.82 4.14
CA VAL A 14 -11.53 10.03 4.48
C VAL A 14 -10.43 10.95 4.98
N SER A 15 -9.89 10.64 6.16
CA SER A 15 -8.73 11.32 6.72
C SER A 15 -7.44 10.51 6.53
N ALA A 16 -6.29 11.20 6.57
CA ALA A 16 -4.99 10.55 6.53
C ALA A 16 -4.82 9.53 7.68
N GLN A 17 -5.34 9.85 8.87
CA GLN A 17 -5.24 8.99 10.05
C GLN A 17 -5.96 7.64 9.85
N VAL A 18 -7.13 7.65 9.21
CA VAL A 18 -7.87 6.41 8.91
C VAL A 18 -7.06 5.53 7.96
N CYS A 19 -6.56 6.10 6.86
CA CYS A 19 -5.73 5.35 5.92
C CYS A 19 -4.44 4.82 6.57
N LEU A 20 -3.79 5.64 7.40
CA LEU A 20 -2.58 5.27 8.13
C LEU A 20 -2.84 4.06 9.05
N SER A 21 -3.87 4.14 9.89
CA SER A 21 -4.23 3.05 10.80
C SER A 21 -4.58 1.76 10.06
N GLN A 22 -5.24 1.87 8.90
CA GLN A 22 -5.57 0.73 8.05
C GLN A 22 -4.30 0.09 7.46
N VAL A 23 -3.37 0.89 6.96
CA VAL A 23 -2.07 0.42 6.44
C VAL A 23 -1.29 -0.29 7.54
N GLU A 24 -1.17 0.32 8.71
CA GLU A 24 -0.46 -0.25 9.86
C GLU A 24 -1.07 -1.58 10.32
N ALA A 25 -2.40 -1.68 10.35
CA ALA A 25 -3.10 -2.91 10.67
C ALA A 25 -2.83 -4.00 9.62
N LEU A 26 -2.94 -3.68 8.33
CA LEU A 26 -2.69 -4.61 7.23
C LEU A 26 -1.24 -5.12 7.21
N LEU A 27 -0.28 -4.22 7.42
CA LEU A 27 1.12 -4.60 7.55
C LEU A 27 1.32 -5.52 8.75
N SER A 28 0.71 -5.22 9.90
CA SER A 28 0.81 -6.07 11.09
C SER A 28 0.20 -7.46 10.88
N CYS A 29 -0.93 -7.55 10.16
CA CYS A 29 -1.55 -8.81 9.77
C CYS A 29 -0.63 -9.65 8.85
N CYS A 30 0.06 -9.03 7.90
CA CYS A 30 1.02 -9.72 7.03
C CYS A 30 2.21 -10.29 7.81
N HIS A 31 2.66 -9.62 8.88
CA HIS A 31 3.87 -9.97 9.63
C HIS A 31 3.63 -10.85 10.85
N SER A 32 2.38 -11.05 11.27
CA SER A 32 2.03 -11.85 12.45
C SER A 32 2.32 -13.36 12.27
N ASN A 33 2.71 -13.79 11.07
CA ASN A 33 3.08 -15.18 10.77
C ASN A 33 4.58 -15.28 10.37
N SER A 34 5.43 -15.53 11.39
CA SER A 34 6.85 -15.94 11.33
C SER A 34 7.94 -14.87 11.14
N PRO A 35 8.99 -14.81 11.99
CA PRO A 35 10.15 -13.92 11.84
C PRO A 35 11.16 -14.37 10.76
N PHE A 36 10.99 -15.55 10.17
CA PHE A 36 11.89 -16.08 9.16
C PHE A 36 11.09 -16.89 8.14
N SER A 37 10.57 -16.21 7.13
CA SER A 37 10.33 -16.91 5.88
C SER A 37 10.38 -15.92 4.73
N CYS A 38 11.49 -15.96 4.01
CA CYS A 38 11.43 -16.08 2.57
C CYS A 38 10.46 -17.25 2.25
N LEU A 39 9.15 -17.00 2.28
CA LEU A 39 8.20 -18.01 1.80
C LEU A 39 8.54 -18.22 0.33
N PRO A 40 8.72 -19.46 -0.12
CA PRO A 40 8.88 -19.71 -1.54
C PRO A 40 7.64 -19.15 -2.26
N PRO A 41 7.80 -18.56 -3.46
CA PRO A 41 6.66 -18.16 -4.27
C PRO A 41 5.85 -19.42 -4.59
N GLY A 42 4.75 -19.66 -3.87
CA GLY A 42 3.93 -20.86 -4.05
C GLY A 42 3.17 -21.40 -2.83
N SER A 43 3.36 -20.87 -1.61
CA SER A 43 2.39 -21.14 -0.53
C SER A 43 1.32 -20.04 -0.54
N ASP A 44 0.20 -20.33 -1.20
CA ASP A 44 -1.03 -19.52 -1.18
C ASP A 44 -1.56 -19.39 0.25
N ASN A 45 -1.00 -18.48 1.04
CA ASN A 45 -1.71 -18.01 2.22
C ASN A 45 -2.69 -16.95 1.74
N ASP A 46 -3.94 -17.37 1.47
CA ASP A 46 -5.02 -16.49 0.99
C ASP A 46 -5.08 -15.15 1.75
N LEU A 47 -4.77 -15.18 3.06
CA LEU A 47 -4.75 -14.01 3.91
C LEU A 47 -3.65 -12.99 3.52
N SER A 48 -2.42 -13.42 3.21
CA SER A 48 -1.33 -12.49 2.84
C SER A 48 -1.60 -11.82 1.51
N HIS A 49 -2.21 -12.54 0.56
CA HIS A 49 -2.65 -11.98 -0.71
C HIS A 49 -3.76 -10.95 -0.54
N VAL A 50 -4.78 -11.26 0.27
CA VAL A 50 -5.88 -10.33 0.58
C VAL A 50 -5.35 -9.09 1.30
N CYS A 51 -4.49 -9.24 2.31
CA CYS A 51 -3.89 -8.12 3.01
C CYS A 51 -3.00 -7.26 2.09
N THR A 52 -2.21 -7.89 1.22
CA THR A 52 -1.41 -7.19 0.21
C THR A 52 -2.29 -6.39 -0.73
N GLU A 53 -3.38 -6.99 -1.22
CA GLU A 53 -4.29 -6.30 -2.13
C GLU A 53 -5.00 -5.10 -1.45
N ALA A 54 -5.53 -5.30 -0.25
CA ALA A 54 -6.13 -4.23 0.54
C ALA A 54 -5.13 -3.10 0.83
N LEU A 55 -3.87 -3.45 1.10
CA LEU A 55 -2.79 -2.50 1.33
C LEU A 55 -2.50 -1.66 0.08
N LEU A 56 -2.30 -2.31 -1.06
CA LEU A 56 -2.04 -1.64 -2.34
C LEU A 56 -3.18 -0.71 -2.73
N LYS A 57 -4.44 -1.15 -2.56
CA LYS A 57 -5.62 -0.31 -2.85
C LYS A 57 -5.75 0.87 -1.89
N THR A 58 -5.38 0.68 -0.63
CA THR A 58 -5.34 1.79 0.35
C THR A 58 -4.28 2.81 -0.04
N LEU A 59 -3.06 2.38 -0.38
CA LEU A 59 -1.99 3.26 -0.82
C LEU A 59 -2.30 3.95 -2.16
N GLU A 60 -2.93 3.25 -3.09
CA GLU A 60 -3.42 3.84 -4.35
C GLU A 60 -4.47 4.93 -4.07
N LEU A 61 -5.37 4.70 -3.11
CA LEU A 61 -6.35 5.71 -2.67
C LEU A 61 -5.65 6.92 -2.05
N MET A 62 -4.69 6.70 -1.13
CA MET A 62 -3.90 7.77 -0.52
C MET A 62 -3.19 8.60 -1.58
N SER A 63 -2.53 7.97 -2.55
CA SER A 63 -1.89 8.64 -3.69
C SER A 63 -2.87 9.51 -4.48
N LYS A 64 -4.07 9.00 -4.77
CA LYS A 64 -5.11 9.76 -5.50
C LYS A 64 -5.68 10.92 -4.69
N LEU A 65 -5.71 10.84 -3.37
CA LEU A 65 -6.26 11.86 -2.46
C LEU A 65 -5.20 12.80 -1.86
N ARG A 66 -3.90 12.58 -2.13
CA ARG A 66 -2.78 13.23 -1.43
C ARG A 66 -2.83 14.76 -1.40
N GLN A 67 -3.35 15.38 -2.46
CA GLN A 67 -3.46 16.83 -2.59
C GLN A 67 -4.74 17.43 -1.99
N GLN A 68 -5.75 16.60 -1.70
CA GLN A 68 -7.08 17.05 -1.26
C GLN A 68 -7.32 16.81 0.24
N VAL A 69 -6.57 15.89 0.85
CA VAL A 69 -6.71 15.55 2.27
C VAL A 69 -5.48 16.02 3.03
N GLU A 70 -5.70 16.79 4.09
CA GLU A 70 -4.63 17.30 4.94
C GLU A 70 -3.76 16.17 5.49
N ASN A 71 -2.44 16.37 5.48
CA ASN A 71 -1.42 15.41 5.97
C ASN A 71 -1.38 14.06 5.23
N MET A 72 -2.18 13.87 4.17
CA MET A 72 -2.23 12.61 3.42
C MET A 72 -0.94 12.35 2.65
N GLU A 73 -0.39 13.38 2.00
CA GLU A 73 0.87 13.25 1.26
C GLU A 73 2.04 12.82 2.15
N THR A 74 2.24 13.52 3.27
CA THR A 74 3.27 13.16 4.24
C THR A 74 3.06 11.75 4.81
N SER A 75 1.81 11.38 5.10
CA SER A 75 1.48 10.04 5.60
C SER A 75 1.73 8.95 4.56
N PHE A 76 1.42 9.22 3.30
CA PHE A 76 1.64 8.31 2.18
C PHE A 76 3.13 7.98 2.01
N TYR A 77 3.99 8.98 1.94
CA TYR A 77 5.43 8.75 1.80
C TYR A 77 6.04 8.09 3.04
N ARG A 78 5.57 8.45 4.25
CA ARG A 78 5.97 7.76 5.48
C ARG A 78 5.66 6.26 5.44
N MET A 79 4.51 5.88 4.87
CA MET A 79 4.16 4.47 4.72
C MET A 79 5.00 3.77 3.65
N LEU A 80 5.34 4.44 2.55
CA LEU A 80 6.23 3.86 1.54
C LEU A 80 7.65 3.59 2.07
N GLN A 81 8.11 4.34 3.06
CA GLN A 81 9.40 4.12 3.74
C GLN A 81 9.35 3.04 4.83
N ASP A 82 8.18 2.50 5.17
CA ASP A 82 8.08 1.45 6.17
C ASP A 82 8.75 0.17 5.64
N GLN A 83 9.72 -0.36 6.39
CA GLN A 83 10.48 -1.57 6.05
C GLN A 83 9.57 -2.79 5.79
N ARG A 84 8.38 -2.80 6.39
CA ARG A 84 7.35 -3.84 6.19
C ARG A 84 6.74 -3.84 4.80
N MET A 85 6.99 -2.80 3.98
CA MET A 85 6.49 -2.68 2.60
C MET A 85 7.19 -3.60 1.60
N VAL A 86 8.40 -4.09 1.92
CA VAL A 86 9.21 -4.91 0.99
C VAL A 86 8.46 -6.17 0.55
N THR A 87 7.86 -6.89 1.49
CA THR A 87 7.14 -8.14 1.19
C THR A 87 5.88 -7.90 0.34
N PRO A 88 4.96 -6.99 0.71
CA PRO A 88 3.81 -6.67 -0.14
C PRO A 88 4.16 -6.17 -1.53
N LEU A 89 5.21 -5.34 -1.68
CA LEU A 89 5.67 -4.87 -3.00
C LEU A 89 6.23 -6.02 -3.83
N SER A 90 7.02 -6.91 -3.23
CA SER A 90 7.53 -8.09 -3.91
C SER A 90 6.40 -8.98 -4.44
N LEU A 91 5.40 -9.27 -3.59
CA LEU A 91 4.20 -10.03 -3.96
C LEU A 91 3.38 -9.34 -5.06
N ALA A 92 3.32 -8.01 -5.05
CA ALA A 92 2.61 -7.24 -6.07
C ALA A 92 3.31 -7.36 -7.43
N LEU A 93 4.62 -7.20 -7.45
CA LEU A 93 5.46 -7.16 -8.66
C LEU A 93 5.61 -8.54 -9.32
N THR A 94 5.57 -9.62 -8.55
CA THR A 94 5.63 -11.00 -9.07
C THR A 94 4.25 -11.61 -9.31
N SER A 95 3.17 -10.84 -9.20
CA SER A 95 1.81 -11.34 -9.37
C SER A 95 1.49 -11.64 -10.84
N HIS A 96 0.67 -12.66 -11.07
CA HIS A 96 0.07 -12.92 -12.39
C HIS A 96 -1.03 -11.91 -12.77
N HIS A 97 -1.51 -11.10 -11.81
CA HIS A 97 -2.54 -10.09 -12.05
C HIS A 97 -1.90 -8.77 -12.49
N ARG A 98 -2.17 -8.38 -13.74
CA ARG A 98 -1.64 -7.14 -14.34
C ARG A 98 -1.91 -5.90 -13.48
N GLU A 99 -3.13 -5.75 -12.97
CA GLU A 99 -3.49 -4.58 -12.17
C GLU A 99 -2.64 -4.48 -10.91
N ARG A 100 -2.39 -5.61 -10.25
CA ARG A 100 -1.58 -5.67 -9.03
C ARG A 100 -0.13 -5.27 -9.32
N VAL A 101 0.44 -5.77 -10.41
CA VAL A 101 1.79 -5.40 -10.86
C VAL A 101 1.87 -3.91 -11.19
N GLN A 102 0.87 -3.36 -11.89
CA GLN A 102 0.83 -1.94 -12.26
C GLN A 102 0.74 -1.04 -11.03
N THR A 103 -0.12 -1.36 -10.06
CA THR A 103 -0.19 -0.61 -8.80
C THR A 103 1.11 -0.74 -8.01
N GLY A 104 1.67 -1.95 -7.89
CA GLY A 104 2.94 -2.17 -7.20
C GLY A 104 4.10 -1.39 -7.84
N LEU A 105 4.19 -1.37 -9.17
CA LEU A 105 5.20 -0.62 -9.90
C LEU A 105 5.04 0.89 -9.74
N ALA A 106 3.80 1.41 -9.80
CA ALA A 106 3.55 2.83 -9.57
C ALA A 106 3.97 3.27 -8.17
N LEU A 107 3.67 2.46 -7.14
CA LEU A 107 4.10 2.73 -5.77
C LEU A 107 5.62 2.63 -5.61
N LEU A 108 6.26 1.65 -6.25
CA LEU A 108 7.72 1.51 -6.22
C LEU A 108 8.41 2.74 -6.82
N LEU A 109 7.91 3.27 -7.94
CA LEU A 109 8.45 4.47 -8.57
C LEU A 109 8.31 5.73 -7.69
N GLU A 110 7.21 5.85 -6.95
CA GLU A 110 7.01 6.91 -5.96
C GLU A 110 7.93 6.76 -4.74
N ALA A 111 8.26 5.51 -4.37
CA ALA A 111 9.07 5.21 -3.18
C ALA A 111 10.58 5.27 -3.42
N THR A 112 11.05 4.86 -4.61
CA THR A 112 12.47 4.81 -5.00
C THR A 112 13.27 6.10 -4.72
N PRO A 113 12.73 7.32 -4.95
CA PRO A 113 13.49 8.55 -4.66
C PRO A 113 13.51 8.94 -3.18
N LEU A 114 12.77 8.25 -2.30
CA LEU A 114 12.71 8.58 -0.88
C LEU A 114 14.03 8.19 -0.19
N PRO A 115 14.49 8.99 0.79
CA PRO A 115 15.62 8.59 1.62
C PRO A 115 15.25 7.32 2.40
N ASP A 116 16.23 6.46 2.63
CA ASP A 116 16.09 5.24 3.43
C ASP A 116 15.01 4.26 2.94
N PHE A 117 14.63 4.32 1.65
CA PHE A 117 13.80 3.29 1.03
C PHE A 117 14.57 1.95 1.02
N PRO A 118 13.98 0.87 1.58
CA PRO A 118 14.64 -0.43 1.71
C PRO A 118 15.01 -1.12 0.39
#